data_AF-A0A971I319-F1
#
_entry.id   AF-A0A971I319-F1
#
_cell.length_a   1.000
_cell.length_b   1.000
_cell.length_c   1.000
_cell.angle_alpha   90.00
_cell.angle_beta   90.00
_cell.angle_gamma   90.00
#
_symmetry.space_group_name_H-M   'P 1'
#
loop_
_entity.id
_entity.type
_entity.pdbx_description
1 polymer ?
#
loop_
_entity_poly.entity_id
_entity_poly.type
_entity_poly.pdbx_seq_one_letter_code
_entity_poly.pdbx_strand_id
1 'polypeptide(L)' 'MNYNMLSVLLAFIIMELYNLRRLISNKESIKVLITYVVITASSLVIGLLLAAGRRPASPAEWIQWIFKMIGVVK' A
#
# COMPACT_ATOMS: atom_id res chain seq x y z
N MET A 1 -9.68 17.58 5.45
CA MET A 1 -9.93 16.18 5.07
C MET A 1 -11.44 16.04 4.91
N ASN A 2 -11.95 15.80 3.69
CA ASN A 2 -13.40 15.75 3.47
C ASN A 2 -14.02 14.55 4.20
N TYR A 3 -15.26 14.70 4.68
CA TYR A 3 -16.01 13.63 5.37
C TYR A 3 -16.02 12.31 4.56
N ASN A 4 -16.12 12.41 3.24
CA ASN A 4 -16.07 11.27 2.32
C ASN A 4 -14.75 10.48 2.42
N MET A 5 -13.61 11.17 2.57
CA MET A 5 -12.30 10.52 2.68
C MET A 5 -12.15 9.81 4.03
N LEU A 6 -12.69 10.39 5.10
CA LEU A 6 -12.76 9.75 6.42
C LEU A 6 -13.62 8.48 6.37
N SER A 7 -14.79 8.52 5.74
CA SER A 7 -15.67 7.34 5.59
C SER A 7 -15.02 6.22 4.80
N VAL A 8 -14.30 6.54 3.71
CA VAL A 8 -13.56 5.55 2.92
C VAL A 8 -12.44 4.92 3.76
N LEU A 9 -11.69 5.74 4.51
CA LEU A 9 -10.63 5.25 5.39
C LEU A 9 -11.18 4.30 6.46
N LEU A 10 -12.32 4.66 7.05
CA LEU A 10 -12.97 3.90 8.12
C LEU A 10 -13.47 2.56 7.60
N ALA A 11 -14.13 2.54 6.44
CA ALA A 11 -14.57 1.30 5.78
C ALA A 11 -13.38 0.38 5.44
N PHE A 12 -12.29 0.95 4.93
CA PHE A 12 -11.08 0.21 4.59
C PHE A 12 -10.44 -0.42 5.84
N ILE A 13 -10.31 0.34 6.93
CA ILE A 13 -9.79 -0.17 8.21
C ILE A 13 -10.65 -1.31 8.76
N ILE A 14 -11.98 -1.18 8.70
CA ILE A 14 -12.89 -2.23 9.17
C ILE A 14 -12.72 -3.52 8.35
N MET A 15 -12.64 -3.42 7.02
CA MET A 15 -12.38 -4.58 6.15
C MET A 15 -11.03 -5.23 6.47
N GLU A 16 -9.98 -4.43 6.65
CA GLU A 16 -8.66 -4.94 6.98
C GLU A 16 -8.62 -5.66 8.33
N LEU A 17 -9.24 -5.10 9.36
CA LEU A 17 -9.35 -5.76 10.66
C LEU A 17 -10.10 -7.09 10.56
N TYR A 18 -11.13 -7.17 9.72
CA TYR A 18 -11.88 -8.40 9.49
C TYR A 18 -11.02 -9.46 8.78
N ASN A 19 -10.31 -9.08 7.71
CA ASN A 19 -9.38 -9.96 7.01
C ASN A 19 -8.23 -10.42 7.90
N LEU A 20 -7.65 -9.53 8.69
CA LEU A 20 -6.56 -9.83 9.61
C LEU A 20 -7.01 -10.84 10.67
N ARG A 21 -8.21 -10.64 11.23
CA ARG A 21 -8.81 -11.59 12.18
C ARG A 21 -9.02 -12.96 11.55
N ARG A 22 -9.48 -13.03 10.30
CA ARG A 22 -9.63 -14.28 9.54
C ARG A 22 -8.29 -14.97 9.29
N LEU A 23 -7.26 -14.20 8.92
CA LEU A 23 -5.91 -14.72 8.65
C LEU A 23 -5.28 -15.31 9.92
N ILE A 24 -5.43 -14.61 11.06
CA ILE A 24 -4.99 -15.09 12.37
C ILE A 24 -5.78 -16.34 12.79
N SER A 25 -7.10 -16.35 12.55
CA SER A 25 -7.97 -17.49 12.91
C SER A 25 -7.63 -18.76 12.12
N ASN A 26 -7.15 -18.64 10.88
CA ASN A 26 -6.74 -19.77 10.06
C ASN A 26 -5.33 -20.31 10.40
N LYS A 27 -4.65 -19.75 11.41
CA LYS A 27 -3.25 -20.07 11.76
C LYS A 27 -2.31 -20.05 10.56
N GLU A 28 -2.57 -19.12 9.63
CA GLU A 28 -1.70 -18.87 8.48
C GLU A 28 -0.28 -18.54 8.95
N SER A 29 0.72 -18.86 8.14
CA SER A 29 2.11 -18.57 8.47
C SER A 29 2.32 -17.07 8.69
N ILE A 30 3.09 -16.70 9.72
CA ILE A 30 3.46 -15.30 10.03
C ILE A 30 4.02 -14.58 8.79
N LYS A 31 4.72 -15.31 7.90
CA LYS A 31 5.21 -14.78 6.62
C LYS A 31 4.08 -14.24 5.73
N VAL A 32 2.97 -14.95 5.62
CA VAL A 32 1.80 -14.55 4.83
C VAL A 32 1.14 -13.31 5.44
N LEU A 33 1.04 -13.26 6.77
CA LEU A 33 0.53 -12.09 7.49
C LEU A 33 1.36 -10.84 7.21
N ILE A 34 2.69 -10.95 7.28
CA ILE A 34 3.60 -9.82 7.00
C ILE A 34 3.45 -9.36 5.54
N THR A 35 3.46 -10.29 4.59
CA THR A 35 3.30 -9.95 3.16
C THR A 35 1.95 -9.29 2.90
N TYR A 36 0.86 -9.83 3.46
CA TYR A 36 -0.47 -9.25 3.36
C TYR A 36 -0.49 -7.81 3.90
N VAL A 37 -0.01 -7.59 5.13
CA VAL A 37 0.01 -6.26 5.75
C VAL A 37 0.84 -5.27 4.93
N VAL A 38 2.01 -5.68 4.41
CA VAL A 38 2.88 -4.81 3.60
C VAL A 38 2.21 -4.43 2.28
N ILE A 39 1.61 -5.38 1.58
CA ILE A 39 0.93 -5.12 0.30
C ILE A 39 -0.29 -4.23 0.50
N THR A 40 -1.10 -4.52 1.51
CA THR A 40 -2.29 -3.72 1.79
C THR A 40 -1.91 -2.30 2.24
N ALA A 41 -0.96 -2.15 3.17
CA ALA A 41 -0.55 -0.84 3.66
C ALA A 41 0.03 0.01 2.54
N SER A 42 0.88 -0.56 1.68
CA SER A 42 1.41 0.16 0.52
C SER A 42 0.32 0.56 -0.47
N SER A 43 -0.66 -0.31 -0.74
CA SER A 43 -1.81 0.00 -1.60
C SER A 43 -2.66 1.14 -1.04
N LEU A 44 -2.89 1.16 0.28
CA LEU A 44 -3.63 2.24 0.95
C LEU A 44 -2.87 3.56 0.88
N VAL A 45 -1.56 3.55 1.14
CA VAL A 45 -0.72 4.75 1.05
C VAL A 45 -0.71 5.31 -0.37
N ILE A 46 -0.57 4.44 -1.38
CA ILE A 46 -0.65 4.83 -2.80
C ILE A 46 -2.02 5.42 -3.13
N GLY A 47 -3.11 4.78 -2.69
CA GLY A 47 -4.47 5.28 -2.87
C GLY A 47 -4.68 6.66 -2.24
N LEU A 48 -4.14 6.88 -1.04
CA LEU A 48 -4.20 8.19 -0.35
C LEU A 48 -3.38 9.26 -1.07
N LEU A 49 -2.17 8.92 -1.55
CA LEU A 49 -1.34 9.81 -2.35
C LEU A 49 -2.08 10.26 -3.62
N LEU A 50 -2.66 9.29 -4.35
CA LEU A 50 -3.45 9.55 -5.56
C LEU A 50 -4.68 10.44 -5.25
N ALA A 51 -5.40 10.14 -4.17
CA ALA A 51 -6.55 10.95 -3.74
C ALA A 51 -6.16 12.37 -3.29
N ALA A 52 -4.94 12.56 -2.79
CA ALA A 52 -4.36 13.86 -2.48
C ALA A 52 -3.82 14.60 -3.72
N GLY A 53 -4.02 14.06 -4.93
CA GLY A 53 -3.52 14.63 -6.18
C GLY A 53 -2.01 14.46 -6.38
N ARG A 54 -1.33 13.73 -5.48
CA ARG A 54 0.10 13.43 -5.59
C ARG A 54 0.26 12.10 -6.30
N ARG A 55 0.71 12.13 -7.55
CA ARG A 55 1.06 10.89 -8.25
C ARG A 55 2.37 10.36 -7.67
N PRO A 56 2.39 9.14 -7.07
CA PRO A 56 3.64 8.51 -6.71
C PRO A 56 4.49 8.31 -7.98
N ALA A 57 5.81 8.32 -7.82
CA ALA A 57 6.73 8.17 -8.93
C ALA A 57 6.38 6.90 -9.73
N SER A 58 6.30 7.04 -11.04
CA SER A 58 5.86 5.95 -11.91
C SER A 58 6.87 4.81 -11.90
N PRO A 59 6.47 3.55 -12.17
CA PRO A 59 7.42 2.44 -12.27
C PRO A 59 8.60 2.73 -13.20
N ALA A 60 8.38 3.50 -14.28
CA ALA A 60 9.42 3.95 -15.19
C ALA A 60 10.42 4.91 -14.52
N GLU A 61 9.96 5.84 -13.68
CA GLU A 61 10.83 6.73 -12.90
C GLU A 61 11.64 5.96 -11.85
N TRP A 62 11.05 4.94 -11.22
CA TRP A 62 11.78 4.06 -10.30
C TRP A 62 12.88 3.29 -11.03
N ILE A 63 12.57 2.73 -12.20
CA ILE A 63 13.54 2.01 -13.04
C ILE A 63 14.65 2.95 -13.50
N GLN A 64 14.31 4.17 -13.94
CA GLN A 64 15.31 5.19 -14.29
C GLN A 64 16.19 5.56 -13.10
N TRP A 65 15.61 5.71 -11.91
CA TRP A 65 16.37 6.04 -10.70
C TRP A 65 17.33 4.91 -10.31
N ILE A 66 16.88 3.65 -10.44
CA ILE A 66 17.72 2.46 -10.25
C ILE A 66 18.85 2.43 -11.28
N PHE A 67 18.57 2.65 -12.57
CA PHE A 67 19.61 2.69 -13.60
C PHE A 67 20.59 3.84 -13.44
N LYS A 68 20.13 5.00 -12.96
CA LYS A 68 20.99 6.13 -12.62
C LYS A 68 21.89 5.82 -11.44
N MET A 69 21.37 5.13 -10.42
CA MET A 69 22.14 4.70 -9.25
C MET A 69 23.22 3.66 -9.61
N ILE A 70 22.92 2.77 -10.56
CA ILE A 70 23.88 1.76 -11.07
C ILE A 70 24.85 2.36 -12.12
N GLY A 71 24.64 3.61 -12.54
CA GLY A 71 25.52 4.32 -13.49
C GLY A 71 25.31 3.93 -14.96
N VAL A 72 24.21 3.24 -15.27
CA VAL A 72 23.86 2.79 -16.62
C VAL A 72 23.29 3.95 -17.46
N VAL A 73 22.66 4.93 -16.82
CA VAL A 73 22.07 6.11 -17.46
C VAL A 73 22.68 7.37 -16.81
N LYS A 74 23.20 8.31 -17.61
CA LYS A 74 23.74 9.60 -17.16
C LYS A 74 22.65 10.56 -16.71
#